data_AF-A0A522WUS0-F1
#
_entry.id   AF-A0A522WUS0-F1
#
_cell.length_a   1.000
_cell.length_b   1.000
_cell.length_c   1.000
_cell.angle_alpha   90.00
_cell.angle_beta   90.00
_cell.angle_gamma   90.00
#
_symmetry.space_group_name_H-M   'P 1'
#
loop_
_entity.id
_entity.type
_entity.pdbx_description
1 polymer ?
#
loop_
_entity_poly.entity_id
_entity_poly.type
_entity_poly.pdbx_seq_one_letter_code
_entity_poly.pdbx_strand_id
1 'polypeptide(L)'
;MLTSNIIINLAPTGLVPSKNDNPFVPLSADEIVRDVGLCIAEGASIIHVHARDAEGLASADAELFADIIRNIRTACPDIVITATTSGRLWHEFEKRSAVLDLKGDAKPDMASLTLGSLNFSGSASINSPDMIQQLAAKMQARGIKPELEIFDLGMVNYAKVLIKKGLLTPPYYFNILLGNMASAQASLLHVATIVNDLPEESIWCLAGIGAAQLPMNSLGLAMGYGVRVGLEDNLWLDAARTDLASNLELVKRIAALAKLLGRPPATPEQTRQYLGLPSVSLAISI
;
A
#
# COMPACT_ATOMS: atom_id res chain seq x y z
N MET A 1 -11.59 10.38 16.36
CA MET A 1 -10.33 10.97 16.84
C MET A 1 -9.19 10.37 16.04
N LEU A 2 -8.14 11.16 15.75
CA LEU A 2 -6.93 10.64 15.12
C LEU A 2 -6.31 9.56 16.03
N THR A 3 -5.72 8.53 15.43
CA THR A 3 -5.04 7.46 16.17
C THR A 3 -3.82 8.01 16.91
N SER A 4 -3.56 7.49 18.10
CA SER A 4 -2.33 7.78 18.86
C SER A 4 -1.09 7.26 18.14
N ASN A 5 -1.23 6.16 17.37
CA ASN A 5 -0.14 5.52 16.65
C ASN A 5 -0.32 5.63 15.13
N ILE A 6 0.81 5.73 14.42
CA ILE A 6 0.88 5.94 12.98
C ILE A 6 1.00 4.61 12.23
N ILE A 7 0.12 4.38 11.26
CA ILE A 7 0.29 3.30 10.29
C ILE A 7 1.44 3.68 9.35
N ILE A 8 2.42 2.77 9.20
CA ILE A 8 3.46 2.87 8.17
C ILE A 8 3.23 1.75 7.16
N ASN A 9 2.76 2.11 5.97
CA ASN A 9 2.55 1.21 4.85
C ASN A 9 3.78 1.22 3.95
N LEU A 10 4.55 0.14 3.95
CA LEU A 10 5.75 -0.02 3.15
C LEU A 10 5.43 -0.59 1.77
N ALA A 11 5.82 0.12 0.71
CA ALA A 11 5.79 -0.36 -0.67
C ALA A 11 7.24 -0.55 -1.16
N PRO A 12 7.83 -1.75 -0.99
CA PRO A 12 9.28 -1.91 -1.07
C PRO A 12 9.83 -1.99 -2.50
N THR A 13 8.99 -2.37 -3.49
CA THR A 13 9.46 -2.74 -4.84
C THR A 13 8.67 -2.09 -5.96
N GLY A 14 7.36 -2.33 -6.03
CA GLY A 14 6.50 -1.87 -7.13
C GLY A 14 6.67 -2.60 -8.45
N LEU A 15 6.21 -1.96 -9.53
CA LEU A 15 6.26 -2.47 -10.91
C LEU A 15 7.39 -1.86 -11.75
N VAL A 16 7.89 -0.67 -11.40
CA VAL A 16 8.78 0.14 -12.26
C VAL A 16 10.23 0.15 -11.80
N PRO A 17 10.53 0.41 -10.51
CA PRO A 17 11.92 0.48 -10.07
C PRO A 17 12.73 -0.77 -10.43
N SER A 18 13.96 -0.54 -10.88
CA SER A 18 14.94 -1.58 -11.18
C SER A 18 16.26 -1.32 -10.46
N LYS A 19 17.14 -2.32 -10.42
CA LYS A 19 18.51 -2.19 -9.86
C LYS A 19 19.36 -1.14 -10.59
N ASN A 20 19.03 -0.83 -11.85
CA ASN A 20 19.72 0.22 -12.61
C ASN A 20 19.34 1.62 -12.14
N ASP A 21 18.12 1.79 -11.63
CA ASP A 21 17.66 3.08 -11.09
C ASP A 21 18.17 3.28 -9.66
N ASN A 22 18.14 2.23 -8.85
CA ASN A 22 18.66 2.20 -7.49
C ASN A 22 19.01 0.75 -7.09
N PRO A 23 20.27 0.45 -6.71
CA PRO A 23 20.71 -0.92 -6.41
C PRO A 23 20.05 -1.52 -5.15
N PHE A 24 19.44 -0.69 -4.31
CA PHE A 24 18.72 -1.11 -3.10
C PHE A 24 17.30 -1.61 -3.38
N VAL A 25 16.76 -1.45 -4.60
CA VAL A 25 15.44 -1.97 -4.95
C VAL A 25 15.44 -3.50 -4.80
N PRO A 26 14.64 -4.10 -3.89
CA PRO A 26 14.56 -5.55 -3.78
C PRO A 26 13.69 -6.10 -4.91
N LEU A 27 14.18 -7.08 -5.66
CA LEU A 27 13.46 -7.69 -6.78
C LEU A 27 13.07 -9.14 -6.48
N SER A 28 14.01 -9.97 -6.03
CA SER A 28 13.69 -11.37 -5.72
C SER A 28 12.88 -11.49 -4.43
N ALA A 29 12.15 -12.61 -4.27
CA ALA A 29 11.40 -12.87 -3.05
C ALA A 29 12.28 -12.78 -1.79
N ASP A 30 13.50 -13.33 -1.82
CA ASP A 30 14.43 -13.29 -0.69
C ASP A 30 14.95 -11.88 -0.39
N GLU A 31 15.18 -11.06 -1.42
CA GLU A 31 15.51 -9.65 -1.22
C GLU A 31 14.35 -8.89 -0.57
N ILE A 32 13.13 -9.10 -1.07
CA ILE A 32 11.92 -8.47 -0.54
C ILE A 32 11.72 -8.85 0.93
N VAL A 33 11.76 -10.15 1.25
CA VAL A 33 11.53 -10.64 2.63
C VAL A 33 12.55 -10.05 3.60
N ARG A 34 13.84 -10.03 3.23
CA ARG A 34 14.90 -9.46 4.05
C ARG A 34 14.73 -7.96 4.27
N ASP A 35 14.46 -7.22 3.20
CA ASP A 35 14.29 -5.77 3.26
C ASP A 35 13.06 -5.37 4.08
N VAL A 36 11.95 -6.08 3.88
CA VAL A 36 10.72 -5.94 4.68
C VAL A 36 10.98 -6.25 6.16
N GLY A 37 11.71 -7.32 6.48
CA GLY A 37 12.03 -7.67 7.87
C GLY A 37 12.77 -6.55 8.62
N LEU A 38 13.72 -5.89 7.96
CA LEU A 38 14.42 -4.73 8.52
C LEU A 38 13.48 -3.54 8.75
N CYS A 39 12.54 -3.31 7.84
CA CYS A 39 11.59 -2.22 7.94
C CYS A 39 10.50 -2.46 9.01
N ILE A 40 10.07 -3.72 9.21
CA ILE A 40 9.13 -4.07 10.28
C ILE A 40 9.74 -3.77 11.65
N ALA A 41 11.03 -4.06 11.84
CA ALA A 41 11.75 -3.73 13.07
C ALA A 41 11.77 -2.23 13.40
N GLU A 42 11.62 -1.37 12.38
CA GLU A 42 11.57 0.09 12.51
C GLU A 42 10.14 0.65 12.58
N GLY A 43 9.12 -0.21 12.46
CA GLY A 43 7.71 0.15 12.65
C GLY A 43 6.82 0.10 11.41
N ALA A 44 7.28 -0.48 10.29
CA ALA A 44 6.37 -0.81 9.20
C ALA A 44 5.32 -1.83 9.68
N SER A 45 4.05 -1.54 9.43
CA SER A 45 2.92 -2.32 9.95
C SER A 45 1.94 -2.80 8.88
N ILE A 46 2.07 -2.28 7.65
CA ILE A 46 1.46 -2.81 6.43
C ILE A 46 2.56 -2.98 5.39
N ILE A 47 2.55 -4.08 4.64
CA ILE A 47 3.46 -4.32 3.52
C ILE A 47 2.64 -4.45 2.24
N HIS A 48 2.81 -3.50 1.32
CA HIS A 48 2.23 -3.52 -0.03
C HIS A 48 3.17 -4.27 -0.97
N VAL A 49 2.81 -5.47 -1.39
CA VAL A 49 3.68 -6.35 -2.17
C VAL A 49 3.33 -6.38 -3.65
N HIS A 50 4.41 -6.41 -4.44
CA HIS A 50 4.43 -6.74 -5.86
C HIS A 50 5.36 -7.95 -6.05
N ALA A 51 5.02 -8.84 -6.98
CA ALA A 51 5.89 -9.96 -7.36
C ALA A 51 6.76 -9.61 -8.58
N ARG A 52 8.00 -10.12 -8.57
CA ARG A 52 8.91 -10.11 -9.71
C ARG A 52 9.28 -11.54 -10.10
N ASP A 53 9.48 -11.78 -11.39
CA ASP A 53 10.05 -13.04 -11.87
C ASP A 53 11.58 -13.11 -11.65
N ALA A 54 12.20 -14.20 -12.08
CA ALA A 54 13.64 -14.44 -11.92
C ALA A 54 14.50 -13.40 -12.66
N GLU A 55 13.95 -12.79 -13.71
CA GLU A 55 14.56 -11.73 -14.49
C GLU A 55 14.33 -10.33 -13.89
N GLY A 56 13.56 -10.24 -12.79
CA GLY A 56 13.24 -8.98 -12.11
C GLY A 56 12.11 -8.18 -12.75
N LEU A 57 11.38 -8.77 -13.71
CA LEU A 57 10.23 -8.15 -14.36
C LEU A 57 8.97 -8.34 -13.52
N ALA A 58 8.00 -7.45 -13.68
CA ALA A 58 6.72 -7.55 -12.98
C ALA A 58 5.97 -8.84 -13.35
N SER A 59 5.47 -9.55 -12.33
CA SER A 59 4.68 -10.76 -12.51
C SER A 59 3.32 -10.69 -11.82
N ALA A 60 2.32 -11.32 -12.43
CA ALA A 60 0.99 -11.54 -11.86
C ALA A 60 0.82 -12.99 -11.35
N ASP A 61 1.89 -13.78 -11.33
CA ASP A 61 1.87 -15.16 -10.87
C ASP A 61 1.59 -15.23 -9.36
N ALA A 62 0.44 -15.81 -9.00
CA ALA A 62 -0.01 -15.94 -7.63
C ALA A 62 0.92 -16.77 -6.75
N GLU A 63 1.69 -17.72 -7.30
CA GLU A 63 2.63 -18.51 -6.49
C GLU A 63 3.84 -17.67 -6.07
N LEU A 64 4.31 -16.75 -6.91
CA LEU A 64 5.36 -15.81 -6.52
C LEU A 64 4.88 -14.89 -5.38
N PHE A 65 3.62 -14.43 -5.43
CA PHE A 65 3.03 -13.73 -4.30
C PHE A 65 2.93 -14.63 -3.06
N ALA A 66 2.49 -15.87 -3.23
CA ALA A 66 2.34 -16.81 -2.12
C ALA A 66 3.66 -17.04 -1.39
N ASP A 67 4.76 -17.19 -2.12
CA ASP A 67 6.10 -17.37 -1.56
C ASP A 67 6.55 -16.13 -0.76
N ILE A 68 6.37 -14.93 -1.33
CA ILE A 68 6.66 -13.67 -0.61
C ILE A 68 5.84 -13.57 0.68
N ILE A 69 4.52 -13.80 0.60
CA ILE A 69 3.59 -13.65 1.72
C ILE A 69 3.91 -14.64 2.84
N ARG A 70 4.11 -15.92 2.51
CA ARG A 70 4.44 -16.97 3.50
C ARG A 70 5.77 -16.67 4.21
N ASN A 71 6.78 -16.26 3.45
CA ASN A 71 8.11 -16.00 4.00
C ASN A 71 8.12 -14.76 4.91
N ILE A 72 7.40 -13.69 4.53
CA ILE A 72 7.19 -12.53 5.40
C ILE A 72 6.50 -12.96 6.70
N ARG A 73 5.42 -13.75 6.62
CA ARG A 73 4.67 -14.21 7.80
C ARG A 73 5.44 -15.17 8.69
N THR A 74 6.37 -15.95 8.15
CA THR A 74 7.26 -16.79 8.95
C THR A 74 8.10 -15.95 9.92
N ALA A 75 8.54 -14.78 9.48
CA ALA A 75 9.29 -13.85 10.32
C ALA A 75 8.38 -12.98 11.21
N CYS A 76 7.20 -12.58 10.70
CA CYS A 76 6.28 -11.68 11.37
C CYS A 76 4.82 -12.11 11.15
N PRO A 77 4.28 -13.04 11.97
CA PRO A 77 2.95 -13.61 11.74
C PRO A 77 1.81 -12.59 11.70
N ASP A 78 1.91 -11.53 12.52
CA ASP A 78 0.86 -10.53 12.68
C ASP A 78 0.83 -9.44 11.61
N ILE A 79 1.85 -9.37 10.75
CA ILE A 79 1.99 -8.30 9.76
C ILE A 79 0.79 -8.26 8.81
N VAL A 80 0.34 -7.04 8.48
CA VAL A 80 -0.73 -6.84 7.50
C VAL A 80 -0.11 -6.81 6.11
N ILE A 81 -0.58 -7.67 5.22
CA ILE A 81 -0.05 -7.73 3.85
C ILE A 81 -1.14 -7.33 2.85
N THR A 82 -0.83 -6.31 2.05
CA THR A 82 -1.60 -5.86 0.89
C THR A 82 -0.98 -6.43 -0.39
N ALA A 83 -1.71 -7.24 -1.13
CA ALA A 83 -1.29 -7.65 -2.47
C ALA A 83 -1.80 -6.67 -3.54
N THR A 84 -0.95 -6.31 -4.50
CA THR A 84 -1.37 -5.45 -5.62
C THR A 84 -2.40 -6.13 -6.53
N THR A 85 -3.36 -5.36 -7.06
CA THR A 85 -4.20 -5.80 -8.20
C THR A 85 -4.16 -4.79 -9.37
N SER A 86 -3.02 -4.10 -9.50
CA SER A 86 -2.81 -2.98 -10.43
C SER A 86 -3.26 -3.24 -11.87
N GLY A 87 -3.81 -2.21 -12.53
CA GLY A 87 -4.23 -2.21 -13.94
C GLY A 87 -3.18 -1.67 -14.92
N ARG A 88 -1.91 -1.56 -14.52
CA ARG A 88 -0.83 -0.94 -15.33
C ARG A 88 -0.27 -1.82 -16.43
N LEU A 89 -0.17 -3.13 -16.20
CA LEU A 89 0.41 -4.09 -17.15
C LEU A 89 -0.59 -5.15 -17.63
N TRP A 90 -1.59 -5.45 -16.81
CA TRP A 90 -2.59 -6.47 -17.10
C TRP A 90 -3.98 -5.84 -17.12
N HIS A 91 -4.79 -6.27 -18.07
CA HIS A 91 -6.16 -5.81 -18.26
C HIS A 91 -7.18 -6.94 -18.05
N GLU A 92 -6.69 -8.18 -18.01
CA GLU A 92 -7.45 -9.39 -17.76
C GLU A 92 -7.74 -9.54 -16.26
N PHE A 93 -9.00 -9.84 -15.92
CA PHE A 93 -9.44 -9.96 -14.53
C PHE A 93 -8.73 -11.13 -13.84
N GLU A 94 -8.52 -12.21 -14.56
CA GLU A 94 -7.93 -13.46 -14.10
C GLU A 94 -6.51 -13.22 -13.59
N LYS A 95 -5.70 -12.48 -14.34
CA LYS A 95 -4.33 -12.13 -13.92
C LYS A 95 -4.33 -11.20 -12.71
N ARG A 96 -5.13 -10.14 -12.73
CA ARG A 96 -5.19 -9.15 -11.65
C ARG A 96 -5.76 -9.72 -10.35
N SER A 97 -6.61 -10.72 -10.44
CA SER A 97 -7.34 -11.30 -9.32
C SER A 97 -6.77 -12.63 -8.84
N ALA A 98 -5.77 -13.21 -9.51
CA ALA A 98 -5.19 -14.51 -9.18
C ALA A 98 -4.68 -14.57 -7.73
N VAL A 99 -4.02 -13.51 -7.28
CA VAL A 99 -3.51 -13.40 -5.90
C VAL A 99 -4.61 -13.47 -4.83
N LEU A 100 -5.85 -13.11 -5.19
CA LEU A 100 -7.02 -13.18 -4.29
C LEU A 100 -7.52 -14.60 -4.09
N ASP A 101 -7.08 -15.55 -4.91
CA ASP A 101 -7.43 -16.97 -4.80
C ASP A 101 -6.52 -17.74 -3.84
N LEU A 102 -5.45 -17.12 -3.34
CA LEU A 102 -4.60 -17.69 -2.31
C LEU A 102 -5.37 -18.00 -1.02
N LYS A 103 -4.87 -18.97 -0.25
CA LYS A 103 -5.52 -19.54 0.95
C LYS A 103 -4.49 -19.71 2.07
N GLY A 104 -5.00 -19.89 3.30
CA GLY A 104 -4.17 -20.08 4.49
C GLY A 104 -3.16 -18.95 4.66
N ASP A 105 -1.93 -19.30 5.01
CA ASP A 105 -0.85 -18.35 5.27
C ASP A 105 -0.35 -17.62 4.01
N ALA A 106 -0.78 -18.01 2.82
CA ALA A 106 -0.51 -17.27 1.58
C ALA A 106 -1.60 -16.24 1.24
N LYS A 107 -2.77 -16.31 1.89
CA LYS A 107 -3.88 -15.39 1.59
C LYS A 107 -3.53 -13.98 2.06
N PRO A 108 -3.55 -12.95 1.20
CA PRO A 108 -3.30 -11.58 1.65
C PRO A 108 -4.44 -11.09 2.56
N ASP A 109 -4.12 -10.21 3.51
CA ASP A 109 -5.12 -9.58 4.38
C ASP A 109 -5.90 -8.50 3.62
N MET A 110 -5.17 -7.80 2.76
CA MET A 110 -5.64 -6.69 1.97
C MET A 110 -5.26 -6.84 0.51
N ALA A 111 -5.93 -6.11 -0.36
CA ALA A 111 -5.50 -5.99 -1.75
C ALA A 111 -5.76 -4.58 -2.28
N SER A 112 -4.83 -4.07 -3.08
CA SER A 112 -4.96 -2.72 -3.61
C SER A 112 -6.06 -2.63 -4.66
N LEU A 113 -6.85 -1.56 -4.62
CA LEU A 113 -7.97 -1.33 -5.50
C LEU A 113 -7.95 0.12 -5.98
N THR A 114 -7.37 0.36 -7.16
CA THR A 114 -7.42 1.67 -7.82
C THR A 114 -8.83 1.94 -8.34
N LEU A 115 -9.45 3.04 -7.91
CA LEU A 115 -10.87 3.32 -8.17
C LEU A 115 -11.14 4.14 -9.44
N GLY A 116 -10.18 4.18 -10.37
CA GLY A 116 -10.32 4.87 -11.64
C GLY A 116 -9.12 4.66 -12.55
N SER A 117 -9.29 4.98 -13.84
CA SER A 117 -8.20 4.95 -14.81
C SER A 117 -7.42 6.27 -14.75
N LEU A 118 -6.11 6.20 -14.98
CA LEU A 118 -5.22 7.36 -14.96
C LEU A 118 -3.98 7.13 -15.81
N ASN A 119 -3.30 8.20 -16.20
CA ASN A 119 -2.02 8.11 -16.89
C ASN A 119 -0.85 8.13 -15.89
N PHE A 120 0.17 7.34 -16.19
CA PHE A 120 1.53 7.45 -15.66
C PHE A 120 2.47 7.87 -16.79
N SER A 121 3.71 8.26 -16.48
CA SER A 121 4.67 8.83 -17.44
C SER A 121 4.89 8.01 -18.72
N GLY A 122 4.74 6.67 -18.67
CA GLY A 122 4.96 5.79 -19.82
C GLY A 122 3.77 4.89 -20.18
N SER A 123 2.67 4.88 -19.42
CA SER A 123 1.52 4.03 -19.70
C SER A 123 0.25 4.51 -19.00
N ALA A 124 -0.92 4.12 -19.54
CA ALA A 124 -2.17 4.21 -18.80
C ALA A 124 -2.27 3.06 -17.78
N SER A 125 -2.80 3.36 -16.60
CA SER A 125 -3.34 2.37 -15.67
C SER A 125 -4.85 2.30 -15.90
N ILE A 126 -5.32 1.20 -16.49
CA ILE A 126 -6.72 1.07 -16.90
C ILE A 126 -7.50 0.30 -15.85
N ASN A 127 -8.47 0.98 -15.24
CA ASN A 127 -9.43 0.43 -14.27
C ASN A 127 -10.83 0.82 -14.72
N SER A 128 -11.46 -0.04 -15.52
CA SER A 128 -12.85 0.15 -15.92
C SER A 128 -13.77 -0.01 -14.71
N PRO A 129 -14.94 0.65 -14.69
CA PRO A 129 -15.92 0.48 -13.62
C PRO A 129 -16.29 -0.99 -13.35
N ASP A 130 -16.37 -1.80 -14.41
CA ASP A 130 -16.65 -3.23 -14.34
C ASP A 130 -15.52 -3.99 -13.63
N MET A 131 -14.26 -3.80 -14.06
CA MET A 131 -13.09 -4.40 -13.42
C MET A 131 -13.00 -4.06 -11.92
N ILE A 132 -13.22 -2.79 -11.55
CA ILE A 132 -13.17 -2.36 -10.15
C ILE A 132 -14.26 -3.09 -9.33
N GLN A 133 -15.47 -3.22 -9.88
CA GLN A 133 -16.57 -3.92 -9.20
C GLN A 133 -16.31 -5.42 -9.07
N GLN A 134 -15.78 -6.07 -10.11
CA GLN A 134 -15.43 -7.49 -10.07
C GLN A 134 -14.34 -7.76 -9.02
N LEU A 135 -13.30 -6.92 -8.96
CA LEU A 135 -12.25 -7.03 -7.96
C LEU A 135 -12.79 -6.79 -6.55
N ALA A 136 -13.58 -5.74 -6.34
CA ALA A 136 -14.21 -5.46 -5.04
C ALA A 136 -15.12 -6.62 -4.57
N ALA A 137 -15.93 -7.17 -5.48
CA ALA A 137 -16.80 -8.31 -5.19
C ALA A 137 -15.98 -9.57 -4.82
N LYS A 138 -14.89 -9.85 -5.53
CA LYS A 138 -14.00 -10.98 -5.20
C LYS A 138 -13.31 -10.77 -3.85
N MET A 139 -12.79 -9.56 -3.60
CA MET A 139 -12.19 -9.21 -2.30
C MET A 139 -13.19 -9.43 -1.16
N GLN A 140 -14.42 -8.94 -1.30
CA GLN A 140 -15.49 -9.15 -0.33
C GLN A 140 -15.79 -10.65 -0.12
N ALA A 141 -16.00 -11.41 -1.20
CA ALA A 141 -16.30 -12.84 -1.13
C ALA A 141 -15.17 -13.66 -0.47
N ARG A 142 -13.92 -13.22 -0.60
CA ARG A 142 -12.76 -13.87 0.00
C ARG A 142 -12.42 -13.31 1.38
N GLY A 143 -13.13 -12.29 1.88
CA GLY A 143 -12.81 -11.61 3.13
C GLY A 143 -11.39 -10.99 3.09
N ILE A 144 -11.10 -10.26 2.02
CA ILE A 144 -9.87 -9.49 1.80
C ILE A 144 -10.26 -8.02 1.81
N LYS A 145 -9.60 -7.21 2.61
CA LYS A 145 -9.95 -5.79 2.76
C LYS A 145 -9.34 -4.95 1.62
N PRO A 146 -10.13 -4.13 0.91
CA PRO A 146 -9.56 -3.26 -0.11
C PRO A 146 -8.68 -2.15 0.50
N GLU A 147 -7.47 -1.99 -0.03
CA GLU A 147 -6.70 -0.75 0.06
C GLU A 147 -7.16 0.17 -1.08
N LEU A 148 -7.96 1.18 -0.75
CA LEU A 148 -8.56 2.08 -1.73
C LEU A 148 -7.52 3.11 -2.17
N GLU A 149 -6.93 2.90 -3.34
CA GLU A 149 -5.90 3.79 -3.89
C GLU A 149 -6.56 5.00 -4.57
N ILE A 150 -6.35 6.18 -3.99
CA ILE A 150 -6.92 7.45 -4.44
C ILE A 150 -5.82 8.32 -5.05
N PHE A 151 -5.87 8.48 -6.36
CA PHE A 151 -5.00 9.40 -7.09
C PHE A 151 -5.69 10.73 -7.41
N ASP A 152 -7.03 10.77 -7.38
CA ASP A 152 -7.82 11.97 -7.69
C ASP A 152 -9.21 11.94 -7.01
N LEU A 153 -9.86 13.09 -6.88
CA LEU A 153 -11.13 13.25 -6.16
C LEU A 153 -12.26 12.38 -6.75
N GLY A 154 -12.26 12.16 -8.07
CA GLY A 154 -13.22 11.28 -8.72
C GLY A 154 -13.21 9.84 -8.18
N MET A 155 -12.07 9.38 -7.67
CA MET A 155 -11.92 8.05 -7.07
C MET A 155 -12.62 7.95 -5.71
N VAL A 156 -12.68 9.04 -4.95
CA VAL A 156 -13.49 9.12 -3.71
C VAL A 156 -14.98 9.00 -4.04
N ASN A 157 -15.43 9.68 -5.10
CA ASN A 157 -16.81 9.55 -5.57
C ASN A 157 -17.14 8.12 -5.98
N TYR A 158 -16.21 7.42 -6.64
CA TYR A 158 -16.43 6.03 -7.02
C TYR A 158 -16.43 5.09 -5.80
N ALA A 159 -15.62 5.36 -4.76
CA ALA A 159 -15.69 4.62 -3.49
C ALA A 159 -17.11 4.69 -2.89
N LYS A 160 -17.74 5.88 -2.88
CA LYS A 160 -19.12 6.06 -2.40
C LYS A 160 -20.13 5.24 -3.21
N VAL A 161 -19.91 5.06 -4.52
CA VAL A 161 -20.73 4.16 -5.35
C VAL A 161 -20.59 2.72 -4.90
N LEU A 162 -19.37 2.23 -4.66
CA LEU A 162 -19.14 0.86 -4.19
C LEU A 162 -19.73 0.62 -2.79
N ILE A 163 -19.62 1.60 -1.89
CA ILE A 163 -20.27 1.58 -0.57
C ILE A 163 -21.79 1.45 -0.71
N LYS A 164 -22.42 2.27 -1.55
CA LYS A 164 -23.87 2.21 -1.80
C LYS A 164 -24.31 0.86 -2.38
N LYS A 165 -23.44 0.19 -3.15
CA LYS A 165 -23.68 -1.16 -3.67
C LYS A 165 -23.42 -2.27 -2.66
N GLY A 166 -22.95 -1.93 -1.46
CA GLY A 166 -22.58 -2.91 -0.42
C GLY A 166 -21.33 -3.71 -0.75
N LEU A 167 -20.48 -3.24 -1.69
CA LEU A 167 -19.24 -3.92 -2.08
C LEU A 167 -18.05 -3.57 -1.18
N LEU A 168 -18.18 -2.51 -0.38
CA LEU A 168 -17.18 -2.10 0.61
C LEU A 168 -17.82 -2.09 1.99
N THR A 169 -17.07 -2.52 3.00
CA THR A 169 -17.49 -2.49 4.41
C THR A 169 -16.52 -1.65 5.24
N PRO A 170 -17.02 -0.84 6.19
CA PRO A 170 -16.18 -0.06 7.07
C PRO A 170 -15.40 -0.96 8.05
N PRO A 171 -14.28 -0.48 8.63
CA PRO A 171 -13.63 0.80 8.33
C PRO A 171 -12.96 0.79 6.95
N TYR A 172 -13.01 1.94 6.25
CA TYR A 172 -12.50 2.08 4.89
C TYR A 172 -11.05 2.57 4.90
N TYR A 173 -10.12 1.82 4.32
CA TYR A 173 -8.72 2.23 4.22
C TYR A 173 -8.44 2.95 2.91
N PHE A 174 -8.25 4.27 2.98
CA PHE A 174 -7.91 5.13 1.86
C PHE A 174 -6.41 5.43 1.85
N ASN A 175 -5.72 4.96 0.82
CA ASN A 175 -4.32 5.30 0.57
C ASN A 175 -4.29 6.39 -0.51
N ILE A 176 -4.02 7.64 -0.13
CA ILE A 176 -4.11 8.80 -1.03
C ILE A 176 -2.72 9.09 -1.61
N LEU A 177 -2.54 8.84 -2.91
CA LEU A 177 -1.26 8.96 -3.61
C LEU A 177 -1.23 10.24 -4.45
N LEU A 178 -0.30 11.15 -4.13
CA LEU A 178 -0.25 12.48 -4.72
C LEU A 178 1.07 12.76 -5.44
N GLY A 179 1.00 13.66 -6.43
CA GLY A 179 2.18 14.14 -7.16
C GLY A 179 2.48 13.40 -8.47
N ASN A 180 1.60 12.49 -8.91
CA ASN A 180 1.62 12.03 -10.29
C ASN A 180 1.21 13.16 -11.24
N MET A 181 1.86 13.26 -12.40
CA MET A 181 1.66 14.37 -13.33
C MET A 181 0.25 14.49 -13.89
N ALA A 182 -0.52 13.38 -13.88
CA ALA A 182 -1.85 13.31 -14.49
C ALA A 182 -2.99 13.22 -13.46
N SER A 183 -2.72 13.46 -12.18
CA SER A 183 -3.72 13.33 -11.12
C SER A 183 -3.57 14.42 -10.05
N ALA A 184 -4.18 14.25 -8.87
CA ALA A 184 -4.08 15.22 -7.80
C ALA A 184 -2.62 15.49 -7.38
N GLN A 185 -2.29 16.77 -7.27
CA GLN A 185 -0.97 17.26 -6.89
C GLN A 185 -0.77 17.25 -5.38
N ALA A 186 0.50 17.13 -4.96
CA ALA A 186 0.94 17.17 -3.57
C ALA A 186 0.86 18.59 -2.98
N SER A 187 -0.36 19.12 -2.86
CA SER A 187 -0.67 20.45 -2.33
C SER A 187 -1.68 20.37 -1.19
N LEU A 188 -1.63 21.33 -0.27
CA LEU A 188 -2.56 21.40 0.86
C LEU A 188 -4.02 21.46 0.40
N LEU A 189 -4.31 22.21 -0.68
CA LEU A 189 -5.67 22.36 -1.20
C LEU A 189 -6.22 21.01 -1.70
N HIS A 190 -5.42 20.24 -2.43
CA HIS A 190 -5.86 18.94 -2.95
C HIS A 190 -6.04 17.93 -1.81
N VAL A 191 -5.11 17.89 -0.85
CA VAL A 191 -5.23 17.04 0.34
C VAL A 191 -6.52 17.38 1.11
N ALA A 192 -6.73 18.67 1.42
CA ALA A 192 -7.90 19.11 2.17
C ALA A 192 -9.21 18.76 1.45
N THR A 193 -9.25 18.94 0.13
CA THR A 193 -10.43 18.63 -0.68
C THR A 193 -10.74 17.13 -0.66
N ILE A 194 -9.74 16.27 -0.88
CA ILE A 194 -9.90 14.82 -0.87
C ILE A 194 -10.34 14.32 0.52
N VAL A 195 -9.62 14.74 1.58
CA VAL A 195 -9.90 14.30 2.95
C VAL A 195 -11.28 14.73 3.42
N ASN A 196 -11.70 15.96 3.10
CA ASN A 196 -13.03 16.46 3.46
C ASN A 196 -14.16 15.66 2.79
N ASP A 197 -13.91 15.06 1.62
CA ASP A 197 -14.93 14.34 0.86
C ASP A 197 -14.97 12.83 1.19
N LEU A 198 -14.05 12.33 2.03
CA LEU A 198 -14.03 10.93 2.44
C LEU A 198 -15.32 10.54 3.18
N PRO A 199 -15.83 9.31 2.98
CA PRO A 199 -16.94 8.77 3.77
C PRO A 199 -16.65 8.75 5.28
N GLU A 200 -17.69 8.63 6.10
CA GLU A 200 -17.52 8.30 7.51
C GLU A 200 -16.79 6.96 7.69
N GLU A 201 -16.18 6.75 8.87
CA GLU A 201 -15.38 5.54 9.17
C GLU A 201 -14.15 5.33 8.25
N SER A 202 -13.69 6.41 7.62
CA SER A 202 -12.47 6.40 6.80
C SER A 202 -11.21 6.50 7.64
N ILE A 203 -10.28 5.60 7.36
CA ILE A 203 -8.88 5.64 7.79
C ILE A 203 -8.08 6.04 6.57
N TRP A 204 -7.38 7.16 6.64
CA TRP A 204 -6.64 7.69 5.49
C TRP A 204 -5.16 7.86 5.78
N CYS A 205 -4.35 7.46 4.79
CA CYS A 205 -2.91 7.64 4.76
C CYS A 205 -2.51 8.49 3.55
N LEU A 206 -1.39 9.20 3.66
CA LEU A 206 -0.81 9.94 2.54
C LEU A 206 0.42 9.24 1.99
N ALA A 207 0.48 9.13 0.67
CA ALA A 207 1.63 8.75 -0.11
C ALA A 207 2.00 9.91 -1.05
N GLY A 208 3.29 10.08 -1.32
CA GLY A 208 3.75 11.01 -2.34
C GLY A 208 4.65 10.29 -3.33
N ILE A 209 4.51 10.62 -4.61
CA ILE A 209 5.27 10.01 -5.71
C ILE A 209 6.54 10.84 -5.97
N GLY A 210 7.69 10.19 -5.95
CA GLY A 210 9.01 10.80 -6.11
C GLY A 210 9.28 11.88 -5.07
N ALA A 211 9.59 13.10 -5.53
CA ALA A 211 9.91 14.23 -4.65
C ALA A 211 8.76 14.64 -3.72
N ALA A 212 7.53 14.19 -4.00
CA ALA A 212 6.38 14.43 -3.13
C ALA A 212 6.34 13.51 -1.89
N GLN A 213 7.11 12.42 -1.84
CA GLN A 213 7.03 11.42 -0.77
C GLN A 213 7.22 12.04 0.62
N LEU A 214 8.36 12.68 0.89
CA LEU A 214 8.64 13.25 2.21
C LEU A 214 7.67 14.37 2.64
N PRO A 215 7.32 15.34 1.76
CA PRO A 215 6.28 16.33 2.10
C PRO A 215 4.93 15.71 2.47
N MET A 216 4.45 14.73 1.69
CA MET A 216 3.16 14.09 1.94
C MET A 216 3.20 13.17 3.16
N ASN A 217 4.32 12.47 3.38
CA ASN A 217 4.50 11.71 4.60
C ASN A 217 4.49 12.64 5.83
N SER A 218 5.22 13.75 5.81
CA SER A 218 5.23 14.72 6.91
C SER A 218 3.83 15.22 7.25
N LEU A 219 3.01 15.53 6.24
CA LEU A 219 1.62 15.95 6.45
C LEU A 219 0.74 14.79 6.97
N GLY A 220 0.94 13.57 6.47
CA GLY A 220 0.19 12.39 6.92
C GLY A 220 0.50 12.02 8.36
N LEU A 221 1.75 12.19 8.80
CA LEU A 221 2.16 12.05 10.20
C LEU A 221 1.50 13.10 11.09
N ALA A 222 1.37 14.34 10.62
CA ALA A 222 0.76 15.41 11.38
C ALA A 222 -0.77 15.29 11.49
N MET A 223 -1.44 14.93 10.39
CA MET A 223 -2.90 15.09 10.26
C MET A 223 -3.67 13.81 9.95
N GLY A 224 -3.00 12.76 9.49
CA GLY A 224 -3.63 11.52 9.02
C GLY A 224 -3.53 10.35 10.00
N TYR A 225 -3.97 9.17 9.56
CA TYR A 225 -3.85 7.92 10.32
C TYR A 225 -2.51 7.23 10.07
N GLY A 226 -1.83 7.61 8.99
CA GLY A 226 -0.58 7.01 8.60
C GLY A 226 -0.03 7.55 7.29
N VAL A 227 0.98 6.84 6.78
CA VAL A 227 1.66 7.18 5.54
C VAL A 227 1.98 5.92 4.75
N ARG A 228 2.14 6.07 3.44
CA ARG A 228 2.82 5.08 2.59
C ARG A 228 4.19 5.59 2.17
N VAL A 229 5.19 4.71 2.24
CA VAL A 229 6.60 5.00 1.98
C VAL A 229 7.28 3.80 1.33
N GLY A 230 8.33 4.03 0.56
CA GLY A 230 9.18 2.96 0.03
C GLY A 230 9.73 3.26 -1.36
N LEU A 231 10.59 2.37 -1.84
CA LEU A 231 11.28 2.49 -3.12
C LEU A 231 10.35 2.31 -4.32
N GLU A 232 9.17 1.72 -4.13
CA GLU A 232 8.11 1.74 -5.15
C GLU A 232 7.76 3.18 -5.56
N ASP A 233 7.71 4.09 -4.59
CA ASP A 233 7.21 5.44 -4.80
C ASP A 233 8.33 6.47 -4.97
N ASN A 234 9.53 6.26 -4.39
CA ASN A 234 10.63 7.20 -4.44
C ASN A 234 12.00 6.52 -4.24
N LEU A 235 12.97 6.89 -5.08
CA LEU A 235 14.31 6.30 -5.10
C LEU A 235 15.38 7.11 -4.35
N TRP A 236 15.04 8.30 -3.86
CA TRP A 236 16.01 9.28 -3.37
C TRP A 236 15.77 9.64 -1.91
N LEU A 237 16.84 9.73 -1.13
CA LEU A 237 16.79 10.13 0.26
C LEU A 237 16.71 11.66 0.40
N ASP A 238 17.15 12.41 -0.62
CA ASP A 238 17.17 13.86 -0.66
C ASP A 238 16.40 14.44 -1.85
N ALA A 239 15.98 15.71 -1.73
CA ALA A 239 15.24 16.38 -2.79
C ALA A 239 16.10 16.70 -4.03
N ALA A 240 17.42 16.86 -3.84
CA ALA A 240 18.36 17.15 -4.91
C ALA A 240 18.72 15.90 -5.74
N ARG A 241 18.26 14.72 -5.34
CA ARG A 241 18.52 13.43 -6.01
C ARG A 241 20.02 13.14 -6.11
N THR A 242 20.72 13.36 -5.00
CA THR A 242 22.15 13.07 -4.86
C THR A 242 22.42 11.87 -3.96
N ASP A 243 21.42 11.44 -3.19
CA ASP A 243 21.54 10.35 -2.23
C ASP A 243 20.47 9.28 -2.51
N LEU A 244 20.91 8.07 -2.82
CA LEU A 244 20.02 6.95 -3.15
C LEU A 244 19.43 6.38 -1.87
N ALA A 245 18.11 6.24 -1.82
CA ALA A 245 17.44 5.69 -0.66
C ALA A 245 17.52 4.16 -0.60
N SER A 246 17.56 3.60 0.61
CA SER A 246 17.04 2.26 0.89
C SER A 246 15.65 2.33 1.54
N ASN A 247 14.85 1.26 1.45
CA ASN A 247 13.57 1.20 2.17
C ASN A 247 13.76 1.40 3.68
N LEU A 248 14.81 0.80 4.26
CA LEU A 248 15.15 0.94 5.66
C LEU A 248 15.37 2.41 6.07
N GLU A 249 16.13 3.19 5.29
CA GLU A 249 16.38 4.60 5.60
C GLU A 249 15.12 5.44 5.50
N LEU A 250 14.27 5.17 4.49
CA LEU A 250 12.99 5.84 4.36
C LEU A 250 12.10 5.56 5.56
N VAL A 251 11.96 4.30 5.97
CA VAL A 251 11.14 3.90 7.13
C VAL A 251 11.72 4.47 8.42
N LYS A 252 13.05 4.42 8.65
CA LYS A 252 13.70 5.02 9.82
C LYS A 252 13.40 6.50 9.95
N ARG A 253 13.48 7.24 8.84
CA ARG A 253 13.14 8.67 8.82
C ARG A 253 11.69 8.89 9.26
N ILE A 254 10.75 8.15 8.67
CA ILE A 254 9.33 8.27 9.00
C ILE A 254 9.07 7.91 10.47
N ALA A 255 9.64 6.81 10.97
CA ALA A 255 9.49 6.39 12.35
C ALA A 255 10.05 7.42 13.35
N ALA A 256 11.20 8.04 13.03
CA ALA A 256 11.78 9.11 13.84
C ALA A 256 10.88 10.35 13.87
N LEU A 257 10.38 10.80 12.71
CA LEU A 257 9.46 11.94 12.63
C LEU A 257 8.15 11.67 13.38
N ALA A 258 7.60 10.46 13.25
CA ALA A 258 6.40 10.03 13.95
C ALA A 258 6.57 10.12 15.49
N LYS A 259 7.72 9.64 16.00
CA LYS A 259 8.08 9.77 17.42
C LYS A 259 8.22 11.22 17.88
N LEU A 260 8.85 12.08 17.07
CA LEU A 260 9.00 13.51 17.37
C LEU A 260 7.65 14.25 17.45
N LEU A 261 6.65 13.80 16.67
CA LEU A 261 5.29 14.33 16.71
C LEU A 261 4.43 13.72 17.84
N GLY A 262 5.01 12.86 18.69
CA GLY A 262 4.29 12.20 19.78
C GLY A 262 3.32 11.10 19.31
N ARG A 263 3.47 10.63 18.07
CA ARG A 263 2.61 9.61 17.46
C ARG A 263 3.46 8.44 16.94
N PRO A 264 3.99 7.58 17.82
CA PRO A 264 4.93 6.52 17.41
C PRO A 264 4.28 5.53 16.43
N PRO A 265 5.08 4.78 15.64
CA PRO A 265 4.55 3.77 14.73
C PRO A 265 3.60 2.78 15.43
N ALA A 266 2.55 2.39 14.73
CA ALA A 266 1.60 1.38 15.17
C ALA A 266 2.21 -0.01 15.03
N THR A 267 1.92 -0.89 16.00
CA THR A 267 2.25 -2.31 15.83
C THR A 267 1.36 -2.94 14.76
N PRO A 268 1.74 -4.10 14.19
CA PRO A 268 0.86 -4.86 13.32
C PRO A 268 -0.51 -5.16 13.95
N GLU A 269 -0.54 -5.53 15.23
CA GLU A 269 -1.78 -5.78 15.96
C GLU A 269 -2.68 -4.54 16.05
N GLN A 270 -2.12 -3.39 16.42
CA GLN A 270 -2.87 -2.12 16.44
C GLN A 270 -3.39 -1.76 15.05
N THR A 271 -2.58 -1.99 14.02
CA THR A 271 -2.95 -1.75 12.62
C THR A 271 -4.12 -2.65 12.23
N ARG A 272 -4.11 -3.93 12.59
CA ARG A 272 -5.25 -4.85 12.37
C ARG A 272 -6.52 -4.35 13.06
N GLN A 273 -6.43 -3.91 14.31
CA GLN A 273 -7.56 -3.36 15.05
C GLN A 273 -8.14 -2.12 14.38
N TYR A 274 -7.29 -1.16 13.98
CA TYR A 274 -7.72 0.03 13.26
C TYR A 274 -8.47 -0.35 11.99
N LEU A 275 -7.93 -1.30 11.22
CA LEU A 275 -8.49 -1.71 9.95
C LEU A 275 -9.67 -2.68 10.09
N GLY A 276 -10.06 -3.12 11.29
CA GLY A 276 -11.10 -4.13 11.47
C GLY A 276 -10.73 -5.49 10.85
N LEU A 277 -9.44 -5.80 10.83
CA LEU A 277 -8.92 -7.11 10.42
C LEU A 277 -8.91 -8.07 11.61
N PRO A 278 -9.09 -9.38 11.39
CA PRO A 278 -9.00 -10.37 12.46
C PRO A 278 -7.61 -10.37 13.09
N SER A 279 -7.55 -10.61 14.40
CA SER A 279 -6.30 -10.95 15.07
C SER A 279 -5.78 -12.29 14.55
N VAL A 280 -4.47 -12.45 14.51
CA VAL A 280 -3.87 -13.75 14.22
C VAL A 280 -3.95 -14.55 15.51
N SER A 281 -4.71 -15.64 15.51
CA SER A 281 -4.67 -16.58 16.64
C SER A 281 -3.30 -17.25 16.63
N LEU A 282 -2.46 -16.95 17.63
CA LEU A 282 -1.32 -17.80 17.94
C LEU A 282 -1.85 -19.22 18.15
N ALA A 283 -1.55 -20.13 17.23
CA ALA A 283 -1.71 -21.54 17.51
C ALA A 283 -0.81 -21.83 18.71
N ILE A 284 -1.40 -21.96 19.89
CA ILE A 284 -0.73 -22.56 21.03
C ILE A 284 -0.49 -24.01 20.60
N SER A 285 0.72 -24.29 20.13
CA SER A 285 1.19 -25.66 19.98
C SER A 285 1.17 -26.29 21.37
N ILE A 286 0.16 -27.12 21.63
CA ILE A 286 0.10 -28.02 22.78
C ILE A 286 0.98 -29.23 22.48
#